data_AF-R7VQ04-F1
#
_entry.id   AF-R7VQ04-F1
#
_cell.length_a   1.000
_cell.length_b   1.000
_cell.length_c   1.000
_cell.angle_alpha   90.00
_cell.angle_beta   90.00
_cell.angle_gamma   90.00
#
_symmetry.space_group_name_H-M   'P 1'
#
loop_
_entity.id
_entity.type
_entity.pdbx_description
1 polymer ?
#
loop_
_entity_poly.entity_id
_entity_poly.type
_entity_poly.pdbx_seq_one_letter_code
_entity_poly.pdbx_strand_id
1 'polypeptide(L)'
;CVPSQQCGCWHNGQHYPVGSEFWADNTCSLKCTCPARGSKVQCSSASCPAGQYCGVQNGKPECLEQSYGICHVHGDPHYYTFDKVTHNFMGTCTYTLAKVCSNTTSLPYFNVEAKNE
;
A
#
# COMPACT_ATOMS: atom_id res chain seq x y z
N CYS A 1 -15.82 -29.00 5.06
CA CYS A 1 -17.27 -28.71 5.02
C CYS A 1 -17.62 -27.88 6.26
N VAL A 2 -18.46 -26.85 6.12
CA VAL A 2 -18.97 -26.06 7.25
C VAL A 2 -20.43 -26.41 7.51
N PRO A 3 -20.95 -26.22 8.74
CA PRO A 3 -22.38 -26.32 9.02
C PRO A 3 -23.19 -25.52 8.00
N SER A 4 -24.38 -26.00 7.66
CA SER A 4 -25.21 -25.40 6.61
C SER A 4 -25.44 -23.90 6.89
N GLN A 5 -25.68 -23.53 8.15
CA GLN A 5 -25.86 -22.16 8.62
C GLN A 5 -24.64 -21.24 8.43
N GLN A 6 -23.45 -21.82 8.25
CA GLN A 6 -22.19 -21.11 8.02
C GLN A 6 -21.79 -21.09 6.53
N CYS A 7 -22.68 -21.50 5.62
CA CYS A 7 -22.47 -21.32 4.19
C CYS A 7 -22.43 -19.83 3.85
N GLY A 8 -21.22 -19.30 3.69
CA GLY A 8 -20.99 -17.92 3.22
C GLY A 8 -21.32 -17.69 1.74
N CYS A 9 -20.78 -16.60 1.20
CA CYS A 9 -20.96 -16.16 -0.18
C CYS A 9 -19.78 -16.61 -1.05
N TRP A 10 -20.01 -16.71 -2.36
CA TRP A 10 -18.95 -16.90 -3.35
C TRP A 10 -18.83 -15.66 -4.23
N HIS A 11 -17.61 -15.19 -4.43
CA HIS A 11 -17.31 -14.08 -5.33
C HIS A 11 -15.98 -14.33 -6.03
N ASN A 12 -15.95 -14.25 -7.36
CA ASN A 12 -14.78 -14.49 -8.21
C ASN A 12 -13.99 -15.77 -7.88
N GLY A 13 -14.70 -16.86 -7.59
CA GLY A 13 -14.07 -18.15 -7.27
C GLY A 13 -13.51 -18.26 -5.85
N GLN A 14 -13.69 -17.25 -5.00
CA GLN A 14 -13.30 -17.27 -3.59
C GLN A 14 -14.52 -17.30 -2.67
N HIS A 15 -14.39 -18.04 -1.56
CA HIS A 15 -15.41 -18.15 -0.51
C HIS A 15 -15.21 -17.07 0.56
N TYR A 16 -16.32 -16.48 1.03
CA TYR A 16 -16.37 -15.42 2.02
C TYR A 16 -17.39 -15.76 3.12
N PRO A 17 -17.01 -15.81 4.41
CA PRO A 17 -17.94 -16.07 5.51
C PRO A 17 -19.08 -15.04 5.60
N VAL A 18 -20.22 -15.44 6.17
CA VAL A 18 -21.30 -14.50 6.48
C VAL A 18 -20.79 -13.43 7.45
N GLY A 19 -21.09 -12.16 7.17
CA GLY A 19 -20.64 -10.99 7.92
C GLY A 19 -19.24 -10.49 7.56
N SER A 20 -18.50 -11.16 6.66
CA SER A 20 -17.19 -10.67 6.25
C SER A 20 -17.29 -9.46 5.33
N GLU A 21 -16.36 -8.52 5.47
CA GLU A 21 -16.09 -7.44 4.52
C GLU A 21 -14.74 -7.63 3.85
N PHE A 22 -14.62 -7.27 2.57
CA PHE A 22 -13.39 -7.38 1.81
C PHE A 22 -13.36 -6.39 0.65
N TRP A 23 -12.15 -6.07 0.17
CA TRP A 23 -11.94 -5.31 -1.05
C TRP A 23 -12.00 -6.24 -2.27
N ALA A 24 -12.77 -5.87 -3.29
CA ALA A 24 -12.92 -6.65 -4.52
C ALA A 24 -11.98 -6.19 -5.65
N ASP A 25 -11.19 -5.14 -5.41
CA ASP A 25 -10.15 -4.65 -6.31
C ASP A 25 -8.86 -4.31 -5.55
N ASN A 26 -7.77 -4.12 -6.28
CA ASN A 26 -6.46 -3.77 -5.72
C ASN A 26 -6.27 -2.26 -5.49
N THR A 27 -7.33 -1.47 -5.69
CA THR A 27 -7.30 0.00 -5.59
C THR A 27 -8.11 0.50 -4.40
N CYS A 28 -8.68 -0.41 -3.60
CA CYS A 28 -9.57 -0.13 -2.48
C CYS A 28 -10.72 0.80 -2.91
N SER A 29 -11.23 0.61 -4.13
CA SER A 29 -12.33 1.40 -4.69
C SER A 29 -13.69 0.70 -4.58
N LEU A 30 -13.70 -0.62 -4.41
CA LEU A 30 -14.89 -1.46 -4.33
C LEU A 30 -14.83 -2.34 -3.08
N LYS A 31 -15.69 -2.05 -2.10
CA LYS A 31 -15.81 -2.85 -0.87
C LYS A 31 -17.07 -3.70 -0.93
N CYS A 32 -16.94 -4.97 -0.60
CA CYS A 32 -18.03 -5.95 -0.63
C CYS A 32 -18.26 -6.60 0.73
N THR A 33 -19.50 -6.98 0.98
CA THR A 33 -19.92 -7.71 2.18
C THR A 33 -20.72 -8.95 1.82
N CYS A 34 -20.64 -9.98 2.66
CA CYS A 34 -21.50 -11.17 2.57
C CYS A 34 -22.61 -11.07 3.63
N PRO A 35 -23.81 -10.59 3.28
CA PRO A 35 -24.82 -10.22 4.28
C PRO A 35 -25.50 -11.43 4.91
N ALA A 36 -25.73 -12.50 4.15
CA ALA A 36 -26.49 -13.65 4.62
C ALA A 36 -26.00 -14.96 4.00
N ARG A 37 -26.43 -16.06 4.60
CA ARG A 37 -26.10 -17.41 4.15
C ARG A 37 -26.55 -17.62 2.71
N GLY A 38 -25.61 -18.00 1.83
CA GLY A 38 -25.90 -18.33 0.43
C GLY A 38 -26.42 -17.16 -0.41
N SER A 39 -26.33 -15.92 0.09
CA SER A 39 -26.69 -14.73 -0.69
C SER A 39 -25.57 -14.38 -1.69
N LYS A 40 -25.89 -13.48 -2.62
CA LYS A 40 -24.84 -12.77 -3.36
C LYS A 40 -24.14 -11.77 -2.44
N VAL A 41 -22.89 -11.45 -2.78
CA VAL A 41 -22.18 -10.35 -2.13
C VAL A 41 -22.80 -9.01 -2.52
N GLN A 42 -22.77 -8.06 -1.60
CA GLN A 42 -23.22 -6.68 -1.83
C GLN A 42 -21.99 -5.78 -1.85
N CYS A 43 -21.82 -5.01 -2.93
CA CYS A 43 -20.63 -4.19 -3.13
C CYS A 43 -21.02 -2.73 -3.32
N SER A 44 -20.20 -1.83 -2.78
CA SER A 44 -20.35 -0.38 -2.95
C SER A 44 -19.00 0.26 -3.18
N SER A 45 -19.00 1.43 -3.80
CA SER A 45 -17.80 2.26 -3.88
C SER A 45 -17.36 2.67 -2.47
N ALA A 46 -16.05 2.63 -2.24
CA ALA A 46 -15.44 3.02 -0.98
C ALA A 46 -14.02 3.53 -1.26
N SER A 47 -13.39 4.09 -0.23
CA SER A 47 -11.99 4.50 -0.25
C SER A 47 -11.39 4.30 1.13
N CYS A 48 -10.06 4.24 1.21
CA CYS A 48 -9.40 4.22 2.50
C CYS A 48 -9.71 5.50 3.31
N PRO A 49 -9.75 5.41 4.65
CA PRO A 49 -9.83 6.56 5.54
C PRO A 49 -8.72 7.58 5.26
N ALA A 50 -8.95 8.83 5.67
CA ALA A 50 -7.92 9.87 5.60
C ALA A 50 -6.68 9.46 6.40
N GLY A 51 -5.48 9.67 5.83
CA GLY A 51 -4.21 9.25 6.43
C GLY A 51 -3.82 7.79 6.13
N GLN A 52 -4.64 7.04 5.39
CA GLN A 52 -4.32 5.70 4.94
C GLN A 52 -4.20 5.65 3.41
N TYR A 53 -3.42 4.69 2.90
CA TYR A 53 -3.30 4.38 1.47
C TYR A 53 -3.69 2.93 1.21
N CYS A 54 -4.13 2.64 -0.01
CA CYS A 54 -4.41 1.26 -0.41
C CYS A 54 -3.10 0.52 -0.69
N GLY A 55 -2.77 -0.47 0.14
CA GLY A 55 -1.64 -1.36 -0.05
C GLY A 55 -2.09 -2.82 -0.16
N VAL A 56 -1.18 -3.72 -0.51
CA VAL A 56 -1.45 -5.16 -0.50
C VAL A 56 -0.63 -5.80 0.61
N GLN A 57 -1.29 -6.38 1.60
CA GLN A 57 -0.67 -7.10 2.72
C GLN A 57 -1.17 -8.55 2.72
N ASN A 58 -0.24 -9.51 2.78
CA ASN A 58 -0.55 -10.95 2.68
C ASN A 58 -1.37 -11.33 1.43
N GLY A 59 -1.14 -10.63 0.31
CA GLY A 59 -1.85 -10.86 -0.95
C GLY A 59 -3.29 -10.33 -0.99
N LYS A 60 -3.73 -9.57 0.02
CA LYS A 60 -5.04 -8.93 0.06
C LYS A 60 -4.90 -7.41 0.09
N PRO A 61 -5.75 -6.66 -0.63
CA PRO A 61 -5.81 -5.21 -0.51
C PRO A 61 -6.24 -4.83 0.91
N GLU A 62 -5.54 -3.90 1.53
CA GLU A 62 -5.82 -3.37 2.87
C GLU A 62 -5.50 -1.88 2.91
N CYS A 63 -6.19 -1.14 3.78
CA CYS A 63 -5.86 0.25 4.03
C CYS A 63 -4.75 0.30 5.09
N LEU A 64 -3.58 0.77 4.68
CA LEU A 64 -2.39 0.86 5.51
C LEU A 64 -2.17 2.31 5.91
N GLU A 65 -1.70 2.53 7.14
CA GLU A 65 -1.30 3.87 7.60
C GLU A 65 -0.25 4.46 6.64
N GLN A 66 -0.41 5.73 6.27
CA GLN A 66 0.61 6.49 5.55
C GLN A 66 1.82 6.69 6.47
N SER A 67 2.68 5.69 6.57
CA SER A 67 4.00 5.86 7.18
C SER A 67 4.89 6.59 6.19
N TYR A 68 5.39 7.76 6.56
CA TYR A 68 6.44 8.44 5.82
C TYR A 68 7.80 8.09 6.42
N GLY A 69 8.78 7.84 5.55
CA GLY A 69 10.19 7.85 5.92
C GLY A 69 10.78 9.23 5.62
N ILE A 70 11.68 9.72 6.45
CA ILE A 70 12.45 10.93 6.17
C ILE A 70 13.87 10.51 5.81
N CYS A 71 14.31 10.86 4.59
CA CYS A 71 15.72 10.94 4.26
C CYS A 71 16.16 12.39 4.47
N HIS A 72 17.19 12.61 5.28
CA HIS A 72 17.67 13.94 5.66
C HIS A 72 19.13 14.10 5.26
N VAL A 73 19.44 15.22 4.60
CA VAL A 73 20.80 15.60 4.23
C VAL A 73 21.07 16.94 4.87
N HIS A 74 22.05 16.98 5.79
CA HIS A 74 22.41 18.20 6.52
C HIS A 74 23.90 18.46 6.34
N GLY A 75 24.24 19.52 5.60
CA GLY A 75 25.64 19.81 5.27
C GLY A 75 26.33 18.72 4.44
N ASP A 76 27.47 19.06 3.84
CA ASP A 76 28.40 18.06 3.32
C ASP A 76 29.24 17.54 4.49
N PRO A 77 29.35 16.23 4.77
CA PRO A 77 28.94 15.07 3.97
C PRO A 77 27.87 14.17 4.63
N HIS A 78 26.98 14.69 5.49
CA HIS A 78 26.14 13.85 6.36
C HIS A 78 24.77 13.51 5.75
N TYR A 79 24.58 12.23 5.45
CA TYR A 79 23.34 11.67 4.91
C TYR A 79 22.68 10.75 5.93
N TYR A 80 21.38 10.93 6.16
CA TYR A 80 20.56 10.08 7.02
C TYR A 80 19.47 9.43 6.19
N THR A 81 19.55 8.12 6.00
CA THR A 81 18.66 7.36 5.11
C THR A 81 17.27 7.14 5.72
N PHE A 82 16.32 6.69 4.90
CA PHE A 82 14.99 6.28 5.35
C PHE A 82 15.02 5.18 6.43
N ASP A 83 16.05 4.32 6.39
CA ASP A 83 16.28 3.24 7.37
C ASP A 83 17.01 3.73 8.64
N LYS A 84 17.15 5.05 8.81
CA LYS A 84 17.81 5.70 9.96
C LYS A 84 19.31 5.43 10.05
N VAL A 85 19.96 5.16 8.92
CA VAL A 85 21.41 4.92 8.84
C VAL A 85 22.12 6.20 8.42
N THR A 86 23.20 6.52 9.15
CA THR A 86 24.07 7.66 8.81
C THR A 86 25.19 7.21 7.89
N HIS A 87 25.37 7.91 6.77
CA HIS A 87 26.51 7.79 5.87
C HIS A 87 27.21 9.13 5.73
N ASN A 88 28.54 9.07 5.63
CA ASN A 88 29.38 10.22 5.31
C ASN A 88 29.95 10.01 3.91
N PHE A 89 29.57 10.86 2.97
CA PHE A 89 30.02 10.75 1.59
C PHE A 89 30.44 12.11 1.04
N MET A 90 31.73 12.25 0.73
CA MET A 90 32.31 13.44 0.12
C MET A 90 32.48 13.22 -1.38
N GLY A 91 31.67 13.90 -2.18
CA GLY A 91 31.69 13.77 -3.63
C GLY A 91 31.38 15.10 -4.30
N THR A 92 31.94 15.33 -5.49
CA THR A 92 31.82 16.62 -6.21
C THR A 92 30.83 16.57 -7.38
N CYS A 93 30.07 15.49 -7.51
CA CYS A 93 29.11 15.30 -8.59
C CYS A 93 27.67 15.57 -8.11
N THR A 94 26.73 15.51 -9.06
CA THR A 94 25.30 15.39 -8.74
C THR A 94 24.96 13.94 -8.43
N TYR A 95 24.26 13.71 -7.32
CA TYR A 95 23.87 12.39 -6.82
C TYR A 95 22.35 12.28 -6.68
N THR A 96 21.81 11.12 -7.02
CA THR A 96 20.39 10.81 -6.76
C THR A 96 20.20 10.44 -5.28
N LEU A 97 19.36 11.19 -4.58
CA LEU A 97 19.00 10.92 -3.19
C LEU A 97 17.82 9.95 -3.07
N ALA A 98 16.80 10.13 -3.91
CA ALA A 98 15.62 9.27 -3.94
C ALA A 98 14.99 9.27 -5.34
N LYS A 99 14.67 8.09 -5.86
CA LYS A 99 13.96 7.91 -7.12
C LYS A 99 13.07 6.67 -7.07
N VAL A 100 12.05 6.64 -7.91
CA VAL A 100 11.28 5.41 -8.15
C VAL A 100 12.14 4.41 -8.93
N CYS A 101 12.30 3.19 -8.41
CA CYS A 101 13.17 2.16 -9.01
C CYS A 101 12.53 1.40 -10.19
N SER A 102 11.20 1.36 -10.29
CA SER A 102 10.50 0.62 -11.34
C SER A 102 9.31 1.38 -11.92
N ASN A 103 9.17 1.36 -13.24
CA ASN A 103 8.01 1.88 -13.96
C ASN A 103 6.79 0.93 -13.92
N THR A 104 6.90 -0.23 -13.27
CA THR A 104 5.82 -1.23 -13.18
C THR A 104 4.85 -0.97 -12.03
N THR A 105 5.20 -0.08 -11.11
CA THR A 105 4.29 0.37 -10.05
C THR A 105 3.40 1.48 -10.59
N SER A 106 2.10 1.48 -10.23
CA SER A 106 1.15 2.57 -10.51
C SER A 106 1.49 3.89 -9.78
N LEU A 107 2.74 4.07 -9.35
CA LEU A 107 3.23 5.22 -8.62
C LEU A 107 3.65 6.31 -9.60
N PRO A 108 3.37 7.59 -9.29
CA PRO A 108 3.88 8.70 -10.09
C PRO A 108 5.41 8.74 -10.03
N TYR A 109 6.03 9.01 -11.18
CA TYR A 109 7.48 9.14 -11.27
C TYR A 109 7.99 10.36 -10.50
N PHE A 110 9.11 10.20 -9.78
CA PHE A 110 9.88 11.30 -9.22
C PHE A 110 11.38 10.95 -9.15
N ASN A 111 12.22 11.99 -9.17
CA ASN A 111 13.67 11.92 -8.97
C ASN A 111 14.13 13.14 -8.18
N VAL A 112 14.79 12.93 -7.04
CA VAL A 112 15.38 13.97 -6.20
C VAL A 112 16.90 13.84 -6.26
N GLU A 113 17.56 14.91 -6.66
CA GLU A 113 19.01 14.97 -6.82
C GLU A 113 19.61 16.09 -5.94
N ALA A 114 20.85 15.90 -5.53
CA ALA A 114 21.64 16.90 -4.83
C ALA A 114 23.03 17.01 -5.45
N LYS A 115 23.57 18.22 -5.49
CA LYS A 115 24.93 18.51 -5.92
C LYS A 115 25.66 19.16 -4.73
N ASN A 116 26.79 18.59 -4.34
CA ASN A 116 27.68 19.22 -3.38
C ASN A 116 28.59 20.17 -4.18
N GLU A 117 28.73 21.42 -3.74
CA GLU A 117 29.62 22.42 -4.34
C GLU A 117 30.88 22.62 -3.50
#